data_AF-A0A8B8QQM0-F1
#
_entry.id   AF-A0A8B8QQM0-F1
#
_cell.length_a   1.000
_cell.length_b   1.000
_cell.length_c   1.000
_cell.angle_alpha   90.00
_cell.angle_beta   90.00
_cell.angle_gamma   90.00
#
_symmetry.space_group_name_H-M   'P 1'
#
loop_
_entity.id
_entity.type
_entity.pdbx_description
1 polymer ?
#
loop_
_entity_poly.entity_id
_entity_poly.type
_entity_poly.pdbx_seq_one_letter_code
_entity_poly.pdbx_strand_id
1 'polypeptide(L)'
;MASSTASPSSTSSSSSPSSANNLRILVERNPPESKLSELNIKCWPKWGCPPGKYQLKFDAEETCYLVKGKVKVYPRGSSSSSSSSSPSPSEDQFVEFGAGDLVIIPKGLSCTWDVSVAVDKYYKFESSSSS
;
A
#
# COMPACT_ATOMS: atom_id res chain seq x y z
N MET A 1 28.44 -48.45 -0.33
CA MET A 1 28.20 -47.16 0.37
C MET A 1 27.68 -46.16 -0.64
N ALA A 2 26.78 -45.31 -0.19
CA ALA A 2 25.76 -44.58 -0.96
C ALA A 2 26.28 -43.49 -1.90
N SER A 3 25.45 -43.11 -2.88
CA SER A 3 25.14 -41.70 -3.15
C SER A 3 23.85 -41.58 -3.97
N SER A 4 22.85 -40.98 -3.34
CA SER A 4 21.50 -40.77 -3.85
C SER A 4 21.42 -39.51 -4.70
N THR A 5 20.74 -39.60 -5.85
CA THR A 5 20.37 -38.45 -6.69
C THR A 5 19.08 -37.83 -6.17
N ALA A 6 19.12 -36.56 -5.77
CA ALA A 6 17.94 -35.79 -5.38
C ALA A 6 17.27 -35.16 -6.61
N SER A 7 15.93 -35.26 -6.69
CA SER A 7 15.10 -34.64 -7.73
C SER A 7 14.63 -33.23 -7.32
N PRO A 8 14.32 -32.33 -8.26
CA PRO A 8 13.98 -30.94 -7.98
C PRO A 8 12.56 -30.76 -7.43
N SER A 9 12.42 -29.77 -6.55
CA SER A 9 11.19 -29.32 -5.91
C SER A 9 10.11 -28.88 -6.91
N SER A 10 8.92 -29.47 -6.80
CA SER A 10 7.71 -28.93 -7.44
C SER A 10 7.00 -27.97 -6.49
N THR A 11 6.96 -26.72 -6.92
CA THR A 11 6.13 -25.63 -6.43
C THR A 11 4.65 -26.02 -6.45
N SER A 12 3.98 -25.87 -5.31
CA SER A 12 2.57 -25.47 -5.29
C SER A 12 2.25 -24.86 -3.93
N SER A 13 2.60 -23.58 -3.78
CA SER A 13 2.06 -22.77 -2.68
C SER A 13 0.71 -22.24 -3.15
N SER A 14 -0.31 -23.10 -3.09
CA SER A 14 -1.70 -22.66 -3.16
C SER A 14 -2.07 -22.13 -1.78
N SER A 15 -1.55 -20.95 -1.44
CA SER A 15 -2.09 -20.16 -0.35
C SER A 15 -3.17 -19.27 -0.95
N SER A 16 -4.41 -19.76 -0.94
CA SER A 16 -5.58 -18.89 -1.01
C SER A 16 -5.36 -17.76 0.00
N PRO A 17 -5.33 -16.48 -0.42
CA PRO A 17 -5.18 -15.39 0.53
C PRO A 17 -6.48 -15.30 1.32
N SER A 18 -6.54 -15.99 2.45
CA SER A 18 -7.51 -15.70 3.51
C SER A 18 -7.43 -14.21 3.77
N SER A 19 -8.56 -13.52 3.58
CA SER A 19 -8.78 -12.10 3.83
C SER A 19 -8.49 -11.75 5.28
N ALA A 20 -7.21 -11.68 5.63
CA ALA A 20 -6.76 -11.01 6.83
C ALA A 20 -6.94 -9.52 6.56
N ASN A 21 -8.01 -8.94 7.10
CA ASN A 21 -8.34 -7.51 7.07
C ASN A 21 -7.26 -6.70 7.82
N ASN A 22 -6.06 -6.66 7.26
CA ASN A 22 -4.97 -5.85 7.75
C ASN A 22 -5.11 -4.49 7.07
N LEU A 23 -5.68 -3.51 7.79
CA LEU A 23 -5.74 -2.11 7.36
C LEU A 23 -4.31 -1.50 7.40
N ARG A 24 -3.44 -1.96 6.52
CA ARG A 24 -2.06 -1.51 6.39
C ARG A 24 -1.84 -0.91 5.01
N ILE A 25 -1.09 0.19 4.97
CA ILE A 25 -0.70 0.82 3.71
C ILE A 25 0.36 -0.06 3.06
N LEU A 26 0.17 -0.39 1.79
CA LEU A 26 1.17 -1.11 0.99
C LEU A 26 1.95 -0.10 0.16
N VAL A 27 3.27 -0.18 0.21
CA VAL A 27 4.18 0.65 -0.60
C VAL A 27 5.04 -0.28 -1.44
N GLU A 28 4.85 -0.21 -2.75
CA GLU A 28 5.61 -0.96 -3.72
C GLU A 28 6.71 -0.05 -4.29
N ARG A 29 7.95 -0.36 -3.90
CA ARG A 29 9.15 0.33 -4.36
C ARG A 29 9.52 -0.18 -5.75
N ASN A 30 9.67 0.74 -6.70
CA ASN A 30 10.05 0.43 -8.08
C ASN A 30 9.12 -0.61 -8.76
N PRO A 31 7.81 -0.30 -8.89
CA PRO A 31 6.85 -1.18 -9.52
C PRO A 31 7.21 -1.42 -11.01
N PRO A 32 6.98 -2.64 -11.54
CA PRO A 32 7.31 -2.95 -12.93
C PRO A 32 6.40 -2.21 -13.91
N GLU A 33 6.94 -1.87 -15.08
CA GLU A 33 6.22 -1.11 -16.11
C GLU A 33 4.94 -1.81 -16.57
N SER A 34 4.96 -3.15 -16.70
CA SER A 34 3.77 -3.94 -17.05
C SER A 34 2.61 -3.64 -16.11
N LYS A 35 2.87 -3.64 -14.80
CA LYS A 35 1.85 -3.38 -13.78
C LYS A 35 1.31 -1.96 -13.85
N LEU A 36 2.18 -0.96 -14.02
CA LEU A 36 1.76 0.43 -14.18
C LEU A 36 0.88 0.62 -15.43
N SER A 37 1.21 -0.10 -16.51
CA SER A 37 0.45 -0.09 -17.75
C SER A 37 -0.90 -0.80 -17.60
N GLU A 38 -0.95 -1.95 -16.93
CA GLU A 38 -2.17 -2.70 -16.61
C GLU A 38 -3.14 -1.90 -15.71
N LEU A 39 -2.59 -1.13 -14.78
CA LEU A 39 -3.35 -0.23 -13.93
C LEU A 39 -3.85 1.02 -14.69
N ASN A 40 -3.32 1.27 -15.88
CA ASN A 40 -3.58 2.47 -16.68
C ASN A 40 -3.35 3.77 -15.88
N ILE A 41 -2.24 3.86 -15.12
CA ILE A 41 -1.94 5.05 -14.27
C ILE A 41 -1.93 6.36 -15.06
N LYS A 42 -1.65 6.29 -16.37
CA LYS A 42 -1.67 7.45 -17.28
C LYS A 42 -3.07 8.01 -17.53
N CYS A 43 -4.11 7.19 -17.32
CA CYS A 43 -5.52 7.57 -17.45
C CYS A 43 -6.08 8.11 -16.13
N TRP A 44 -5.39 7.87 -15.01
CA TRP A 44 -5.83 8.33 -13.70
C TRP A 44 -5.75 9.86 -13.60
N PRO A 45 -6.64 10.48 -12.79
CA PRO A 45 -6.55 11.89 -12.48
C PRO A 45 -5.24 12.22 -11.75
N LYS A 46 -4.68 13.39 -12.06
CA LYS A 46 -3.53 13.95 -11.34
C LYS A 46 -4.01 14.73 -10.13
N TRP A 47 -3.36 14.50 -9.00
CA TRP A 47 -3.54 15.26 -7.78
C TRP A 47 -2.22 15.86 -7.35
N GLY A 48 -2.27 17.15 -7.00
CA GLY A 48 -1.13 17.92 -6.55
C GLY A 48 -1.45 18.68 -5.27
N CYS A 49 -0.54 18.68 -4.30
CA CYS A 49 -0.77 19.36 -3.03
C CYS A 49 0.53 19.96 -2.46
N PRO A 50 0.50 21.21 -1.94
CA PRO A 50 1.65 21.85 -1.33
C PRO A 50 2.06 21.19 0.01
N PRO A 51 3.30 21.43 0.47
CA PRO A 51 3.78 20.90 1.74
C PRO A 51 2.93 21.36 2.92
N GLY A 52 2.58 20.42 3.80
CA GLY A 52 1.63 20.61 4.90
C GLY A 52 1.13 19.29 5.48
N LYS A 53 0.34 19.36 6.56
CA LYS A 53 -0.30 18.20 7.20
C LYS A 53 -1.77 18.11 6.79
N TYR A 54 -2.17 16.96 6.26
CA TYR A 54 -3.54 16.73 5.80
C TYR A 54 -4.11 15.45 6.43
N GLN A 55 -5.29 15.54 7.02
CA GLN A 55 -5.99 14.39 7.56
C GLN A 55 -6.90 13.81 6.49
N LEU A 56 -6.61 12.58 6.06
CA LEU A 56 -7.34 11.90 5.00
C LEU A 56 -8.03 10.65 5.55
N LYS A 57 -9.28 10.45 5.11
CA LYS A 57 -10.09 9.27 5.43
C LYS A 57 -10.48 8.59 4.12
N PHE A 58 -10.16 7.32 4.01
CA PHE A 58 -10.39 6.53 2.80
C PHE A 58 -11.67 5.70 2.97
N ASP A 59 -12.74 6.05 2.26
CA ASP A 59 -14.02 5.30 2.31
C ASP A 59 -14.05 4.14 1.31
N ALA A 60 -13.09 4.11 0.38
CA ALA A 60 -12.83 3.04 -0.55
C ALA A 60 -11.31 2.81 -0.64
N GLU A 61 -10.90 1.68 -1.22
CA GLU A 61 -9.49 1.46 -1.49
C GLU A 61 -9.00 2.50 -2.52
N GLU A 62 -7.97 3.25 -2.15
CA GLU A 62 -7.31 4.19 -3.04
C GLU A 62 -5.95 3.61 -3.42
N THR A 63 -5.73 3.45 -4.72
CA THR A 63 -4.41 3.21 -5.26
C THR A 63 -3.87 4.51 -5.82
N CYS A 64 -2.68 4.91 -5.39
CA CYS A 64 -2.03 6.11 -5.89
C CYS A 64 -0.54 5.89 -6.21
N TYR A 65 -0.08 6.48 -7.30
CA TYR A 65 1.31 6.39 -7.76
C TYR A 65 1.97 7.75 -7.64
N LEU A 66 3.03 7.87 -6.84
CA LEU A 66 3.73 9.12 -6.66
C LEU A 66 4.67 9.38 -7.83
N VAL A 67 4.51 10.53 -8.47
CA VAL A 67 5.35 10.98 -9.59
C VAL A 67 6.51 11.83 -9.08
N LYS A 68 6.24 12.70 -8.10
CA LYS A 68 7.24 13.53 -7.43
C LYS A 68 6.80 13.94 -6.03
N GLY A 69 7.76 14.39 -5.24
CA GLY A 69 7.55 14.86 -3.86
C GLY A 69 7.86 13.79 -2.81
N LYS A 70 7.60 14.13 -1.55
CA LYS A 70 7.88 13.27 -0.40
C LYS A 70 6.81 13.42 0.67
N VAL A 71 6.26 12.28 1.10
CA VAL A 71 5.20 12.21 2.10
C VAL A 71 5.54 11.17 3.15
N LYS A 72 5.22 11.50 4.40
CA LYS A 72 5.15 10.53 5.50
C LYS A 72 3.71 10.36 5.91
N VAL A 73 3.23 9.13 5.89
CA VAL A 73 1.88 8.80 6.31
C VAL A 73 1.91 8.17 7.68
N TYR A 74 1.13 8.74 8.59
CA TYR A 74 0.97 8.27 9.96
C TYR A 74 -0.37 7.55 10.06
N PRO A 75 -0.44 6.22 9.83
CA PRO A 75 -1.67 5.46 9.98
C PRO A 75 -2.12 5.49 11.44
N ARG A 76 -3.38 5.83 11.69
CA ARG A 76 -3.94 5.78 13.02
C ARG A 76 -4.40 4.35 13.26
N GLY A 77 -3.76 3.65 14.21
CA GLY A 77 -4.11 2.27 14.55
C GLY A 77 -5.59 2.17 14.87
N SER A 78 -6.36 1.51 14.02
CA SER A 78 -7.77 1.26 14.25
C SER A 78 -7.83 0.24 15.39
N SER A 79 -8.12 0.71 16.59
CA SER A 79 -8.20 -0.09 17.80
C SER A 79 -9.44 -0.99 17.72
N SER A 80 -9.39 -2.01 16.88
CA SER A 80 -10.36 -3.10 16.87
C SER A 80 -9.67 -4.34 17.40
N SER A 81 -9.91 -4.59 18.69
CA SER A 81 -9.63 -5.84 19.38
C SER A 81 -10.12 -7.03 18.56
N SER A 82 -9.21 -7.92 18.18
CA SER A 82 -9.47 -9.36 18.30
C SER A 82 -8.14 -10.10 18.40
N SER A 83 -7.91 -10.62 19.61
CA SER A 83 -6.94 -11.63 20.04
C SER A 83 -5.87 -12.10 19.04
N SER A 84 -4.60 -11.80 19.33
CA SER A 84 -3.66 -12.75 19.99
C SER A 84 -2.21 -12.36 19.71
N SER A 85 -1.38 -12.47 20.76
CA SER A 85 0.09 -12.37 20.76
C SER A 85 0.73 -11.01 20.46
N SER A 86 0.85 -10.21 21.52
CA SER A 86 1.95 -9.28 21.81
C SER A 86 2.43 -8.39 20.65
N PRO A 87 1.76 -7.25 20.39
CA PRO A 87 2.42 -6.19 19.63
C PRO A 87 3.58 -5.69 20.51
N SER A 88 4.81 -6.05 20.15
CA SER A 88 5.97 -5.37 20.73
C SER A 88 5.80 -3.87 20.45
N PRO A 89 5.81 -3.01 21.48
CA PRO A 89 5.66 -1.58 21.32
C PRO A 89 6.97 -1.01 20.80
N SER A 90 7.23 -1.19 19.51
CA SER A 90 8.40 -0.62 18.86
C SER A 90 7.93 0.44 17.87
N GLU A 91 8.05 1.66 18.38
CA GLU A 91 8.37 2.93 17.71
C GLU A 91 7.49 3.34 16.53
N ASP A 92 6.87 4.51 16.67
CA ASP A 92 6.30 5.40 15.64
C ASP A 92 6.37 4.88 14.20
N GLN A 93 5.54 3.89 13.86
CA GLN A 93 5.51 3.30 12.52
C GLN A 93 4.76 4.22 11.56
N PHE A 94 5.50 5.16 10.97
CA PHE A 94 5.06 5.91 9.79
C PHE A 94 5.51 5.20 8.52
N VAL A 95 4.75 5.44 7.45
CA VAL A 95 5.05 4.93 6.12
C VAL A 95 5.59 6.07 5.28
N GLU A 96 6.87 6.03 4.94
CA GLU A 96 7.51 7.01 4.07
C GLU A 96 7.55 6.50 2.63
N PHE A 97 7.12 7.33 1.69
CA PHE A 97 7.16 7.06 0.25
C PHE A 97 7.30 8.35 -0.56
N GLY A 98 7.72 8.23 -1.80
CA GLY A 98 8.06 9.35 -2.67
C GLY A 98 7.89 9.02 -4.15
N ALA A 99 8.46 9.89 -4.98
CA ALA A 99 8.51 9.73 -6.43
C ALA A 99 8.92 8.31 -6.86
N GLY A 100 8.12 7.68 -7.71
CA GLY A 100 8.38 6.33 -8.23
C GLY A 100 7.70 5.20 -7.45
N ASP A 101 7.09 5.48 -6.31
CA ASP A 101 6.47 4.46 -5.47
C ASP A 101 4.95 4.34 -5.72
N LEU A 102 4.45 3.10 -5.75
CA LEU A 102 3.01 2.81 -5.80
C LEU A 102 2.49 2.53 -4.40
N VAL A 103 1.47 3.26 -3.98
CA VAL A 103 0.90 3.20 -2.63
C VAL A 103 -0.55 2.77 -2.71
N ILE A 104 -0.91 1.72 -1.98
CA ILE A 104 -2.28 1.19 -1.92
C ILE A 104 -2.80 1.35 -0.50
N ILE A 105 -3.94 2.01 -0.38
CA ILE A 105 -4.54 2.42 0.88
C ILE A 105 -5.87 1.71 1.02
N PRO A 106 -6.04 0.80 2.00
CA PRO A 106 -7.26 0.02 2.14
C PRO A 106 -8.44 0.88 2.54
N LYS A 107 -9.63 0.45 2.11
CA LYS A 107 -10.91 1.02 2.53
C LYS A 107 -11.03 1.04 4.05
N GLY A 108 -11.47 2.16 4.60
CA GLY A 108 -11.69 2.36 6.04
C GLY A 108 -10.44 2.78 6.81
N LEU A 109 -9.29 2.94 6.16
CA LEU A 109 -8.09 3.46 6.82
C LEU A 109 -8.21 4.97 7.05
N SER A 110 -7.72 5.43 8.20
CA SER A 110 -7.51 6.85 8.49
C SER A 110 -6.04 7.11 8.80
N CYS A 111 -5.48 8.14 8.19
CA CYS A 111 -4.08 8.48 8.37
C CYS A 111 -3.84 9.98 8.16
N THR A 112 -2.72 10.47 8.68
CA THR A 112 -2.29 11.86 8.45
C THR A 112 -1.14 11.87 7.47
N TRP A 113 -1.30 12.61 6.38
CA TRP A 113 -0.27 12.85 5.38
C TRP A 113 0.55 14.06 5.79
N ASP A 114 1.85 13.86 6.02
CA ASP A 114 2.83 14.90 6.28
C ASP A 114 3.65 15.12 5.01
N VAL A 115 3.28 16.16 4.27
CA VAL A 115 3.88 16.50 2.98
C VAL A 115 5.04 17.46 3.24
N SER A 116 6.27 17.00 3.05
CA SER A 116 7.46 17.85 3.20
C SER A 116 7.79 18.62 1.92
N VAL A 117 7.52 18.02 0.77
CA VAL A 117 7.73 18.61 -0.56
C VAL A 117 6.46 18.41 -1.37
N ALA A 118 6.05 19.43 -2.12
CA ALA A 118 4.86 19.37 -2.97
C ALA A 118 4.79 18.05 -3.74
N VAL A 119 3.65 17.37 -3.63
CA VAL A 119 3.44 16.02 -4.16
C VAL A 119 2.68 16.13 -5.45
N ASP A 120 3.09 15.34 -6.44
CA ASP A 120 2.22 14.97 -7.55
C ASP A 120 2.07 13.46 -7.56
N LYS A 121 0.83 13.00 -7.58
CA LYS A 121 0.49 11.59 -7.69
C LYS A 121 -0.68 11.38 -8.63
N TYR A 122 -0.74 10.20 -9.24
CA TYR A 122 -1.95 9.70 -9.86
C TYR A 122 -2.74 8.94 -8.80
N TYR A 123 -4.08 9.05 -8.79
CA TYR A 123 -4.91 8.34 -7.82
C TYR A 123 -6.12 7.70 -8.50
N LYS A 124 -6.55 6.55 -8.00
CA LYS A 124 -7.76 5.85 -8.43
C LYS A 124 -8.44 5.25 -7.21
N PHE A 125 -9.75 5.47 -7.12
CA PHE A 125 -10.59 4.77 -6.16
C PHE A 125 -11.18 3.52 -6.79
N GLU A 126 -11.28 2.45 -6.02
CA GLU A 126 -12.12 1.30 -6.38
C GLU A 126 -13.58 1.75 -6.32
N SER A 127 -14.12 2.09 -7.49
CA SER A 127 -15.56 2.32 -7.63
C SER A 127 -16.26 0.98 -7.41
N SER A 128 -17.09 0.87 -6.38
CA SER A 128 -18.03 -0.24 -6.25
C SER A 128 -19.08 -0.14 -7.34
N SER A 129 -18.71 -0.42 -8.58
CA SER A 129 -19.66 -0.64 -9.64
C SER A 129 -20.17 -2.08 -9.46
N SER A 130 -21.20 -2.24 -8.63
CA SER A 130 -22.13 -3.36 -8.82
C SER A 130 -22.75 -3.17 -10.21
N SER A 131 -22.22 -3.88 -11.19
CA SER A 131 -22.98 -4.25 -12.39
C SER A 131 -23.53 -5.65 -12.22
#